data_AF-A0A517Y6Q6-F1
#
_entry.id   AF-A0A517Y6Q6-F1
#
_cell.length_a   1.000
_cell.length_b   1.000
_cell.length_c   1.000
_cell.angle_alpha   90.00
_cell.angle_beta   90.00
_cell.angle_gamma   90.00
#
_symmetry.space_group_name_H-M   'P 1'
#
loop_
_entity.id
_entity.type
_entity.pdbx_description
1 polymer ?
#
loop_
_entity_poly.entity_id
_entity_poly.type
_entity_poly.pdbx_seq_one_letter_code
_entity_poly.pdbx_strand_id
1 'polypeptide(L)'
;MALAEWTDSISNDEARRRAGGRRRYNALRQFQADHRQMLVAKMIQASGFRRGVQSEIARKLGVDRATISRDVKELRTEWLKEEEFRQFLAACVAETVAR
;
A
#
# COMPACT_ATOMS: atom_id res chain seq x y z
N MET A 1 46.52 -3.90 -11.28
CA MET A 1 45.25 -4.00 -10.55
C MET A 1 44.15 -4.23 -11.58
N ALA A 2 43.56 -5.43 -11.62
CA ALA A 2 42.47 -5.72 -12.55
C ALA A 2 41.19 -5.03 -12.05
N LEU A 3 40.58 -4.18 -12.89
CA LEU A 3 39.20 -3.69 -12.74
C LEU A 3 38.26 -4.87 -13.04
N ALA A 4 38.18 -5.82 -12.10
CA ALA A 4 37.52 -7.08 -12.29
C ALA A 4 35.99 -6.96 -12.18
N GLU A 5 35.30 -7.64 -13.10
CA GLU A 5 33.97 -8.26 -12.97
C GLU A 5 32.73 -7.39 -12.75
N TRP A 6 32.80 -6.23 -12.10
CA TRP A 6 31.60 -5.50 -11.70
C TRP A 6 30.95 -4.69 -12.83
N THR A 7 31.72 -4.34 -13.86
CA THR A 7 31.26 -3.59 -15.04
C THR A 7 30.89 -4.47 -16.22
N ASP A 8 31.03 -5.80 -16.12
CA ASP A 8 30.72 -6.68 -17.23
C ASP A 8 29.21 -6.67 -17.50
N SER A 9 28.88 -6.27 -18.73
CA SER A 9 27.49 -6.24 -19.20
C SER A 9 26.91 -7.65 -19.16
N ILE A 10 25.80 -7.80 -18.44
CA ILE A 10 25.05 -9.06 -18.41
C ILE A 10 24.31 -9.26 -19.74
N SER A 11 24.15 -10.51 -20.16
CA SER A 11 23.43 -10.79 -21.41
C SER A 11 21.98 -10.27 -21.35
N ASN A 12 21.44 -9.88 -22.49
CA ASN A 12 20.06 -9.39 -22.59
C ASN A 12 19.05 -10.41 -22.04
N ASP A 13 19.28 -11.70 -22.24
CA ASP A 13 18.41 -12.75 -21.72
C ASP A 13 18.47 -12.85 -20.20
N GLU A 14 19.66 -12.71 -19.61
CA GLU A 14 19.81 -12.68 -18.16
C GLU A 14 19.16 -11.43 -17.55
N ALA A 15 19.32 -10.27 -18.19
CA ALA A 15 18.65 -9.04 -17.79
C ALA A 15 17.12 -9.18 -17.82
N ARG A 16 16.57 -9.79 -18.88
CA ARG A 16 15.13 -10.06 -19.05
C ARG A 16 14.60 -11.01 -17.97
N ARG A 17 15.30 -12.11 -17.69
CA ARG A 17 14.91 -13.06 -16.63
C ARG A 17 14.88 -12.38 -15.26
N ARG A 18 15.90 -11.58 -14.93
CA ARG A 18 15.94 -10.83 -13.66
C ARG A 18 14.84 -9.80 -13.56
N ALA A 19 14.56 -9.06 -14.64
CA ALA A 19 13.45 -8.12 -14.67
C ALA A 19 12.11 -8.83 -14.41
N GLY A 20 11.87 -9.97 -15.05
CA GLY A 20 10.69 -10.80 -14.81
C GLY A 20 10.59 -11.28 -13.36
N GLY A 21 11.70 -11.78 -12.79
CA GLY A 21 11.77 -12.20 -11.39
C GLY A 21 11.45 -11.06 -10.42
N ARG A 22 12.04 -9.88 -10.61
CA ARG A 22 11.75 -8.68 -9.80
C ARG A 22 10.29 -8.26 -9.91
N ARG A 23 9.69 -8.28 -11.11
CA ARG A 23 8.26 -7.96 -11.29
C ARG A 23 7.39 -8.91 -10.48
N ARG A 24 7.63 -10.22 -10.57
CA ARG A 24 6.87 -11.23 -9.82
C ARG A 24 7.04 -11.05 -8.31
N TYR A 25 8.27 -10.88 -7.84
CA TYR A 25 8.55 -10.66 -6.42
C TYR A 25 7.88 -9.39 -5.89
N ASN A 26 7.98 -8.29 -6.64
CA ASN A 26 7.35 -7.02 -6.28
C ASN A 26 5.82 -7.14 -6.29
N ALA A 27 5.23 -7.84 -7.26
CA ALA A 27 3.79 -8.08 -7.30
C ALA A 27 3.31 -8.88 -6.07
N LEU A 28 4.04 -9.92 -5.67
CA LEU A 28 3.73 -10.68 -4.46
C LEU A 28 3.84 -9.81 -3.20
N ARG A 29 4.89 -8.98 -3.11
CA ARG A 29 5.09 -8.04 -2.00
C ARG A 29 3.98 -7.01 -1.91
N GLN A 30 3.53 -6.49 -3.06
CA GLN A 30 2.41 -5.56 -3.13
C GLN A 30 1.11 -6.23 -2.67
N PHE A 31 0.78 -7.40 -3.22
CA PHE A 31 -0.41 -8.15 -2.80
C PHE A 31 -0.45 -8.43 -1.29
N GLN A 32 0.69 -8.79 -0.70
CA GLN A 32 0.80 -8.99 0.75
C GLN A 32 0.61 -7.69 1.54
N ALA A 33 1.04 -6.55 1.01
CA ALA A 33 0.80 -5.25 1.61
C ALA A 33 -0.68 -4.87 1.51
N ASP A 34 -1.30 -5.02 0.34
CA ASP A 34 -2.71 -4.71 0.10
C ASP A 34 -3.62 -5.55 1.02
N HIS A 35 -3.34 -6.85 1.12
CA HIS A 35 -4.08 -7.74 2.02
C HIS A 35 -3.94 -7.30 3.49
N ARG A 36 -2.73 -6.90 3.91
CA ARG A 36 -2.50 -6.39 5.26
C ARG A 36 -3.23 -5.07 5.49
N GLN A 37 -3.19 -4.14 4.55
CA GLN A 37 -3.89 -2.86 4.63
C GLN A 37 -5.40 -3.04 4.75
N MET A 38 -5.99 -3.96 3.99
CA MET A 38 -7.40 -4.34 4.15
C MET A 38 -7.70 -4.82 5.58
N LEU A 39 -6.84 -5.66 6.17
CA LEU A 39 -7.02 -6.11 7.56
C LEU A 39 -6.88 -4.97 8.57
N VAL A 40 -5.89 -4.08 8.38
CA VAL A 40 -5.69 -2.88 9.21
C VAL A 40 -6.92 -1.98 9.15
N ALA A 41 -7.43 -1.71 7.95
CA ALA A 41 -8.65 -0.92 7.70
C ALA A 41 -9.85 -1.50 8.46
N LYS A 42 -10.11 -2.81 8.33
CA LYS A 42 -11.20 -3.50 9.03
C LYS A 42 -11.08 -3.38 10.55
N MET A 43 -9.87 -3.56 11.09
CA MET A 43 -9.64 -3.44 12.54
C MET A 43 -9.86 -2.01 13.02
N ILE A 44 -9.40 -1.01 12.28
CA ILE A 44 -9.59 0.41 12.62
C ILE A 44 -11.06 0.80 12.54
N GLN A 45 -11.81 0.35 11.53
CA GLN A 45 -13.24 0.59 11.42
C GLN A 45 -13.99 0.00 12.63
N ALA A 46 -13.60 -1.18 13.09
CA ALA A 46 -14.22 -1.83 14.25
C ALA A 46 -13.86 -1.17 15.60
N SER A 47 -12.62 -0.70 15.77
CA SER A 47 -12.13 -0.20 17.07
C SER A 47 -12.02 1.32 17.19
N GLY A 48 -12.16 2.03 16.07
CA GLY A 48 -11.86 3.46 15.95
C GLY A 48 -10.37 3.79 16.05
N PHE A 49 -10.04 5.07 15.80
CA PHE A 49 -8.70 5.61 16.02
C PHE A 49 -8.52 5.99 17.49
N ARG A 50 -8.00 5.06 18.29
CA ARG A 50 -7.66 5.29 19.70
C ARG A 50 -6.18 5.09 19.99
N ARG A 51 -5.71 5.68 21.09
CA ARG A 51 -4.33 5.51 21.56
C ARG A 51 -4.02 4.01 21.73
N GLY A 52 -2.90 3.57 21.18
CA GLY A 52 -2.44 2.18 21.27
C GLY A 52 -3.01 1.21 20.22
N VAL A 53 -3.99 1.63 19.41
CA VAL A 53 -4.63 0.75 18.41
C VAL A 53 -3.62 0.19 17.40
N GLN A 54 -2.69 1.00 16.91
CA GLN A 54 -1.68 0.54 15.95
C GLN A 54 -0.73 -0.51 16.56
N SER A 55 -0.38 -0.36 17.84
CA SER A 55 0.44 -1.35 18.55
C SER A 55 -0.32 -2.65 18.78
N GLU A 56 -1.63 -2.58 19.01
CA GLU A 56 -2.48 -3.76 19.12
C GLU A 56 -2.59 -4.50 17.79
N ILE A 57 -2.84 -3.77 16.71
CA ILE A 57 -2.90 -4.32 15.34
C ILE A 57 -1.55 -4.95 14.96
N ALA A 58 -0.43 -4.28 15.27
CA ALA A 58 0.92 -4.80 15.04
C ALA A 58 1.13 -6.16 15.70
N ARG A 59 0.75 -6.30 16.99
CA ARG A 59 0.81 -7.58 17.71
C ARG A 59 -0.10 -8.64 17.09
N LYS A 60 -1.34 -8.28 16.73
CA LYS A 60 -2.32 -9.20 16.12
C LYS A 60 -1.85 -9.74 14.77
N LEU A 61 -1.20 -8.90 13.97
CA LEU A 61 -0.72 -9.26 12.63
C LEU A 61 0.73 -9.77 12.62
N GLY A 62 1.41 -9.77 13.76
CA GLY A 62 2.80 -10.24 13.86
C GLY A 62 3.80 -9.37 13.10
N VAL A 63 3.55 -8.07 12.99
CA VAL A 63 4.43 -7.11 12.27
C VAL A 63 4.90 -6.00 13.19
N ASP A 64 5.98 -5.32 12.77
CA ASP A 64 6.46 -4.14 13.48
C ASP A 64 5.44 -2.99 13.45
N ARG A 65 5.42 -2.18 14.51
CA ARG A 65 4.53 -1.03 14.61
C ARG A 65 4.76 0.00 13.49
N ALA A 66 6.00 0.18 13.04
CA ALA A 66 6.30 1.10 11.94
C ALA A 66 5.66 0.65 10.63
N THR A 67 5.47 -0.65 10.41
CA THR A 67 4.72 -1.17 9.26
C THR A 67 3.27 -0.73 9.32
N ILE A 68 2.61 -0.93 10.47
CA ILE A 68 1.22 -0.47 10.66
C ILE A 68 1.10 1.04 10.53
N SER A 69 2.07 1.80 11.03
CA SER A 69 2.06 3.26 10.88
C SER A 69 2.12 3.71 9.42
N ARG A 70 2.86 3.00 8.55
CA ARG A 70 2.90 3.27 7.11
C ARG A 70 1.58 2.90 6.44
N ASP A 71 1.08 1.69 6.73
CA ASP A 71 -0.21 1.22 6.21
C ASP A 71 -1.36 2.19 6.58
N VAL A 72 -1.39 2.69 7.82
CA VAL A 72 -2.40 3.69 8.26
C VAL A 72 -2.26 5.01 7.51
N LYS A 73 -1.04 5.44 7.19
CA LYS A 73 -0.81 6.66 6.42
C LYS A 73 -1.35 6.51 5.00
N GLU A 74 -1.07 5.39 4.36
CA GLU A 74 -1.54 5.07 3.00
C GLU A 74 -3.07 4.99 2.96
N LEU A 75 -3.69 4.24 3.88
CA LEU A 75 -5.14 4.15 4.02
C LEU A 75 -5.80 5.52 4.25
N ARG A 76 -5.20 6.39 5.08
CA ARG A 76 -5.73 7.74 5.29
C ARG A 76 -5.71 8.55 3.99
N THR A 77 -4.64 8.46 3.20
CA THR A 77 -4.56 9.15 1.92
C THR A 77 -5.58 8.60 0.92
N GLU A 78 -5.81 7.29 0.89
CA GLU A 78 -6.81 6.67 0.02
C GLU A 78 -8.24 7.04 0.42
N TRP A 79 -8.58 6.95 1.71
CA TRP A 79 -9.91 7.32 2.20
C TRP A 79 -10.24 8.78 2.00
N LEU A 80 -9.26 9.68 2.12
CA LEU A 80 -9.46 11.10 1.81
C LEU A 80 -9.87 11.28 0.34
N LYS A 81 -9.22 10.59 -0.60
CA LYS A 81 -9.59 10.64 -2.02
C LYS A 81 -10.99 10.09 -2.28
N GLU A 82 -11.35 8.99 -1.60
CA GLU A 82 -12.68 8.39 -1.73
C GLU A 82 -13.77 9.33 -1.21
N GLU A 83 -13.54 9.98 -0.08
CA GLU A 83 -14.46 10.95 0.50
C GLU A 83 -14.60 12.20 -0.38
N GLU A 84 -13.49 12.74 -0.89
CA GLU A 84 -13.50 13.87 -1.84
C GLU A 84 -14.30 13.51 -3.11
N PHE A 85 -14.11 12.31 -3.65
CA PHE A 85 -14.86 11.83 -4.81
C PHE A 85 -16.36 11.68 -4.50
N ARG A 86 -16.71 11.14 -3.32
CA ARG A 86 -18.10 11.05 -2.88
C ARG A 86 -18.74 12.42 -2.73
N GLN A 87 -18.03 13.38 -2.14
CA GLN A 87 -18.50 14.77 -1.99
C GLN A 87 -18.71 15.44 -3.34
N PHE A 88 -17.79 15.24 -4.29
CA PHE A 88 -17.93 15.71 -5.67
C PHE A 88 -19.18 15.14 -6.34
N LEU A 89 -19.38 13.82 -6.28
CA LEU A 89 -20.58 13.19 -6.85
C LEU A 89 -21.87 13.71 -6.20
N ALA A 90 -21.88 13.87 -4.87
CA ALA A 90 -23.03 14.41 -4.15
C ALA A 90 -23.35 15.85 -4.58
N ALA A 91 -22.34 16.70 -4.79
CA ALA A 91 -22.52 18.07 -5.27
C ALA A 91 -23.09 18.10 -6.70
N CYS A 92 -22.55 17.28 -7.62
CA CYS A 92 -23.07 17.19 -8.99
C CYS A 92 -24.53 16.73 -9.04
N VAL A 93 -24.89 15.73 -8.22
CA VAL A 93 -26.29 15.27 -8.12
C VAL A 93 -27.19 16.36 -7.54
N ALA A 94 -26.74 17.06 -6.49
CA ALA A 94 -27.51 18.17 -5.89
C ALA A 94 -27.77 19.30 -6.89
N GLU A 95 -26.78 19.68 -7.70
CA GLU A 95 -26.93 20.67 -8.78
C GLU A 95 -27.87 20.21 -9.90
N THR A 96 -27.93 18.89 -10.16
CA THR A 96 -28.81 18.32 -11.18
C THR A 96 -30.27 18.24 -10.72
N VAL A 97 -30.51 17.98 -9.43
CA VAL A 97 -31.87 17.91 -8.84
C VAL A 97 -32.44 19.31 -8.53
N ALA A 98 -31.59 20.34 -8.42
CA ALA A 98 -31.99 21.72 -8.20
C ALA A 98 -32.41 22.48 -9.48
N ARG A 99 -32.39 21.83 -10.65
CA ARG A 99 -32.91 22.34 -11.93
C ARG A 99 -34.23 21.69 -12.30
#